data_AF-A0A2G2C1E1-F1
#
_entry.id   AF-A0A2G2C1E1-F1
#
_cell.length_a   1.000
_cell.length_b   1.000
_cell.length_c   1.000
_cell.angle_alpha   90.00
_cell.angle_beta   90.00
_cell.angle_gamma   90.00
#
_symmetry.space_group_name_H-M   'P 1'
#
loop_
_entity.id
_entity.type
_entity.pdbx_description
1 polymer ?
#
loop_
_entity_poly.entity_id
_entity_poly.type
_entity_poly.pdbx_seq_one_letter_code
_entity_poly.pdbx_strand_id
1 'polypeptide(L)' 'MGQTLAEKIIARAAGREHVRPGEIVTCKVDLAMMHDSGGPRRIKPVL' A
#
# COMPACT_ATOMS: atom_id res chain seq x y z
N MET A 1 21.49 -2.61 -13.01
CA MET A 1 20.19 -3.32 -12.96
C MET A 1 19.09 -2.27 -12.90
N GLY A 2 17.99 -2.43 -13.65
CA GLY A 2 16.87 -1.47 -13.64
C GLY A 2 15.85 -1.75 -12.53
N GLN A 3 14.96 -0.79 -12.24
CA GLN A 3 13.85 -0.98 -11.30
C GLN A 3 12.84 -2.00 -11.83
N THR A 4 12.39 -2.90 -10.96
CA THR A 4 11.24 -3.79 -11.19
C THR A 4 9.94 -3.00 -11.31
N LEU A 5 8.88 -3.66 -11.79
CA LEU A 5 7.56 -3.06 -11.84
C LEU A 5 7.03 -2.70 -10.44
N ALA A 6 7.25 -3.56 -9.45
CA ALA A 6 6.82 -3.32 -8.07
C ALA A 6 7.50 -2.07 -7.48
N GLU A 7 8.82 -1.94 -7.65
CA GLU A 7 9.56 -0.75 -7.21
C GLU A 7 9.02 0.52 -7.87
N LYS A 8 8.74 0.51 -9.19
CA LYS A 8 8.18 1.68 -9.88
C LYS A 8 6.80 2.08 -9.36
N ILE A 9 5.92 1.11 -9.11
CA ILE A 9 4.56 1.36 -8.59
C ILE A 9 4.66 1.95 -7.18
N ILE A 10 5.45 1.33 -6.31
CA ILE A 10 5.63 1.78 -4.91
C ILE A 10 6.31 3.16 -4.88
N ALA A 11 7.35 3.39 -5.69
CA ALA A 11 8.01 4.69 -5.78
C ALA A 11 7.02 5.79 -6.17
N ARG A 12 6.22 5.57 -7.22
CA ARG A 12 5.17 6.51 -7.63
C ARG A 12 4.14 6.74 -6.52
N ALA A 13 3.65 5.68 -5.89
CA ALA A 13 2.65 5.78 -4.82
C ALA A 13 3.18 6.48 -3.56
N ALA A 14 4.49 6.38 -3.30
CA ALA A 14 5.19 7.06 -2.21
C ALA A 14 5.66 8.48 -2.56
N GLY A 15 5.47 8.95 -3.80
CA GLY A 15 5.97 10.24 -4.26
C GLY A 15 7.51 10.33 -4.35
N ARG A 16 8.18 9.20 -4.61
CA ARG A 16 9.64 9.08 -4.72
C ARG A 16 10.05 8.72 -6.15
N GLU A 17 11.28 9.06 -6.53
CA GLU A 17 11.84 8.68 -7.84
C GLU A 17 12.25 7.20 -7.90
N HIS A 18 12.66 6.63 -6.77
CA HIS A 18 13.07 5.23 -6.64
C HIS A 18 12.81 4.72 -5.21
N VAL A 19 12.69 3.41 -5.09
CA VAL A 19 12.70 2.64 -3.84
C VAL A 19 13.55 1.39 -4.02
N ARG A 20 13.92 0.73 -2.91
CA ARG A 20 14.67 -0.53 -2.91
C ARG A 20 14.04 -1.56 -1.96
N PRO A 21 14.25 -2.87 -2.18
CA PRO A 21 13.80 -3.89 -1.23
C PRO A 21 14.40 -3.65 0.16
N GLY A 22 13.56 -3.75 1.19
CA GLY A 22 13.93 -3.48 2.58
C GLY A 22 13.63 -2.06 3.07
N GLU A 23 13.30 -1.12 2.18
CA GLU A 23 12.81 0.20 2.59
C GLU A 23 11.37 0.13 3.09
N ILE A 24 11.06 0.90 4.14
CA ILE A 24 9.69 1.14 4.62
C ILE A 24 9.26 2.53 4.14
N VAL A 25 8.15 2.61 3.42
CA VAL A 25 7.61 3.85 2.86
C VAL A 25 6.11 3.98 3.17
N THR A 26 5.63 5.22 3.23
CA THR A 26 4.20 5.53 3.26
C THR A 26 3.75 5.83 1.84
N CYS A 27 2.68 5.16 1.40
CA CYS A 27 2.13 5.31 0.06
C CYS A 27 0.72 5.90 0.10
N LYS A 28 0.36 6.65 -0.94
CA LYS A 28 -1.04 6.97 -1.24
C LYS A 28 -1.78 5.71 -1.68
N VAL A 29 -2.91 5.42 -1.07
CA VAL A 29 -3.79 4.30 -1.44
C VAL A 29 -4.83 4.81 -2.45
N ASP A 30 -4.90 4.16 -3.62
CA ASP A 30 -5.87 4.53 -4.66
C ASP A 30 -7.26 3.89 -4.41
N LEU A 31 -7.29 2.67 -3.89
CA LEU A 31 -8.52 1.95 -3.56
C LEU A 31 -8.32 1.08 -2.32
N ALA A 32 -9.20 1.25 -1.33
CA ALA A 32 -9.32 0.35 -0.20
C ALA A 32 -10.65 -0.40 -0.29
N MET A 33 -10.60 -1.70 -0.54
CA MET A 33 -11.77 -2.56 -0.60
C MET A 33 -11.98 -3.27 0.75
N MET A 34 -13.25 -3.40 1.15
CA MET A 34 -13.64 -4.06 2.38
C MET A 34 -14.77 -5.04 2.08
N HIS A 35 -14.60 -6.31 2.47
CA HIS A 35 -15.65 -7.32 2.36
C HIS A 35 -16.38 -7.46 3.70
N ASP A 36 -17.53 -8.13 3.70
CA ASP A 36 -18.45 -8.26 4.83
C ASP A 36 -17.86 -8.99 6.05
N SER A 37 -17.02 -10.01 5.91
CA SER A 37 -16.41 -10.67 7.10
C SER A 37 -15.25 -9.89 7.74
N GLY A 38 -14.58 -9.04 6.95
CA GLY A 38 -13.46 -8.20 7.40
C GLY A 38 -13.87 -6.78 7.80
N GLY A 39 -14.99 -6.29 7.29
CA GLY A 39 -15.32 -4.89 7.33
C GLY A 39 -15.87 -4.36 8.64
N PRO A 40 -16.90 -4.99 9.24
CA PRO A 40 -17.50 -4.53 10.48
C PRO A 40 -16.46 -4.31 11.57
N ARG A 41 -15.47 -5.22 11.71
CA ARG A 41 -14.39 -5.13 12.71
C ARG A 41 -13.42 -3.97 12.49
N ARG A 42 -13.22 -3.53 11.23
CA ARG A 42 -12.32 -2.42 10.89
C ARG A 42 -12.98 -1.06 11.08
N ILE A 43 -14.32 -0.98 10.97
CA ILE A 43 -15.10 0.25 11.21
C ILE A 43 -15.35 0.46 12.70
N LYS A 44 -15.80 -0.59 13.39
CA LYS A 44 -16.09 -0.57 14.82
C LYS A 44 -15.64 -1.89 15.41
N PRO A 45 -14.76 -1.88 16.43
CA PRO A 45 -14.50 -3.09 17.19
C PRO A 45 -15.82 -3.49 17.88
N VAL A 46 -16.53 -4.45 17.31
CA VAL A 46 -17.66 -5.11 17.96
C VAL A 46 -17.11 -6.42 18.49
N LEU A 47 -17.00 -6.51 19.82
CA LEU A 47 -16.73 -7.75 20.53
C LEU A 47 -17.99 -8.63 20.49
#